data_AF-A0A7K4F3Z7-F1
#
_entry.id   AF-A0A7K4F3Z7-F1
#
_cell.length_a   1.000
_cell.length_b   1.000
_cell.length_c   1.000
_cell.angle_alpha   90.00
_cell.angle_beta   90.00
_cell.angle_gamma   90.00
#
_symmetry.space_group_name_H-M   'P 1'
#
loop_
_entity.id
_entity.type
_entity.pdbx_description
1 polymer ?
#
loop_
_entity_poly.entity_id
_entity_poly.type
_entity_poly.pdbx_seq_one_letter_code
_entity_poly.pdbx_strand_id
1 'polypeptide(L)'
;MTDILSKKLESKLDDKLISKSKRKHLEDGFKKGKVINEVLDKPTVMTLYKMITDHIIAYVNGSVSAGKESVLFWAVDDNEKNVALKIYLVSTSNFKKREPYILGDPRFSNVKKGTKNLVYLWAKKEFRNLTQCYD
;
A
#
# COMPACT_ATOMS: atom_id res chain seq x y z
N MET A 1 15.09 6.96 51.12
CA MET A 1 15.31 5.49 50.98
C MET A 1 14.16 4.79 50.25
N THR A 2 12.92 5.30 50.33
CA THR A 2 11.73 4.80 49.62
C THR A 2 11.76 5.01 48.10
N ASP A 3 12.37 6.12 47.65
CA ASP A 3 12.35 6.58 46.25
C ASP A 3 13.22 5.73 45.29
N ILE A 4 14.30 5.13 45.79
CA ILE A 4 15.15 4.23 44.98
C ILE A 4 14.45 2.89 44.77
N LEU A 5 13.69 2.44 45.77
CA LEU A 5 12.95 1.17 45.71
C LEU A 5 11.72 1.29 44.80
N SER A 6 11.00 2.41 44.84
CA SER A 6 9.90 2.71 43.91
C SER A 6 10.39 2.79 42.48
N LYS A 7 11.48 3.53 42.22
CA LYS A 7 12.06 3.66 40.88
C LYS A 7 12.55 2.33 40.30
N LYS A 8 13.08 1.44 41.14
CA LYS A 8 13.46 0.07 40.75
C LYS A 8 12.25 -0.83 40.50
N LEU A 9 11.15 -0.61 41.21
CA LEU A 9 9.88 -1.32 41.00
C LEU A 9 9.23 -0.89 39.69
N GLU A 10 9.22 0.42 39.41
CA GLU A 10 8.74 1.01 38.14
C GLU A 10 9.52 0.49 36.94
N SER A 11 10.87 0.53 36.99
CA SER A 11 11.72 -0.03 35.93
C SER A 11 11.41 -1.51 35.67
N LYS A 12 11.22 -2.32 36.72
CA LYS A 12 10.84 -3.73 36.57
C LYS A 12 9.44 -3.90 35.98
N LEU A 13 8.51 -3.02 36.31
CA LEU A 13 7.17 -3.02 35.74
C LEU A 13 7.24 -2.69 34.25
N ASP A 14 7.97 -1.66 33.87
CA ASP A 14 8.18 -1.24 32.48
C ASP A 14 8.85 -2.35 31.66
N ASP A 15 9.91 -2.98 32.17
CA ASP A 15 10.56 -4.11 31.51
C ASP A 15 9.60 -5.29 31.31
N LYS A 16 8.72 -5.54 32.29
CA LYS A 16 7.70 -6.59 32.22
C LYS A 16 6.57 -6.24 31.23
N LEU A 17 6.19 -4.97 31.13
CA LEU A 17 5.22 -4.46 30.16
C LEU A 17 5.79 -4.50 28.74
N ILE A 18 7.03 -4.05 28.54
CA ILE A 18 7.75 -4.08 27.26
C ILE A 18 7.94 -5.52 26.80
N SER A 19 8.35 -6.43 27.69
CA SER A 19 8.51 -7.86 27.35
C SER A 19 7.17 -8.55 27.05
N LYS A 20 6.08 -8.16 27.72
CA LYS A 20 4.73 -8.67 27.42
C LYS A 20 4.18 -8.12 26.10
N SER A 21 4.47 -6.86 25.78
CA SER A 21 4.15 -6.22 24.49
C SER A 21 4.90 -6.91 23.34
N LYS A 22 6.20 -7.17 23.50
CA LYS A 22 7.02 -7.93 22.54
C LYS A 22 6.55 -9.37 22.31
N ARG A 23 5.84 -9.99 23.28
CA ARG A 23 5.31 -11.37 23.17
C ARG A 23 3.96 -11.48 22.45
N LYS A 24 3.20 -10.39 22.32
CA LYS A 24 1.99 -10.42 21.50
C LYS A 24 2.41 -10.27 20.04
N HIS A 25 2.67 -11.41 19.38
CA HIS A 25 2.68 -11.45 17.93
C HIS A 25 1.29 -10.97 17.47
N LEU A 26 1.20 -9.73 16.98
CA LEU A 26 -0.01 -9.24 16.34
C LEU A 26 -0.31 -10.17 15.17
N GLU A 27 -1.55 -10.65 15.08
CA GLU A 27 -1.89 -11.61 14.05
C GLU A 27 -1.76 -10.93 12.67
N ASP A 28 -0.97 -11.53 11.76
CA ASP A 28 -0.86 -11.00 10.41
C ASP A 28 -2.20 -11.15 9.69
N GLY A 29 -2.91 -10.04 9.51
CA GLY A 29 -4.20 -10.00 8.80
C GLY A 29 -4.12 -10.47 7.34
N PHE A 30 -2.91 -10.61 6.77
CA PHE A 30 -2.65 -11.05 5.40
C PHE A 30 -2.16 -12.50 5.29
N LYS A 31 -2.35 -13.33 6.33
CA LYS A 31 -2.05 -14.78 6.28
C LYS A 31 -2.56 -15.42 4.98
N LYS A 32 -1.75 -16.31 4.40
CA LYS A 32 -2.03 -17.02 3.12
C LYS A 32 -2.20 -16.11 1.89
N GLY A 33 -1.63 -14.89 1.91
CA GLY A 33 -1.71 -13.99 0.76
C GLY A 33 -3.11 -13.42 0.55
N LYS A 34 -3.86 -13.21 1.64
CA LYS A 34 -5.18 -12.60 1.60
C LYS A 34 -5.11 -11.24 0.92
N VAL A 35 -6.09 -10.97 0.06
CA VAL A 35 -6.25 -9.69 -0.62
C VAL A 35 -7.62 -9.15 -0.24
N ILE A 36 -7.67 -7.91 0.24
CA ILE A 36 -8.91 -7.23 0.64
C ILE A 36 -9.37 -6.35 -0.53
N ASN A 37 -10.68 -6.28 -0.80
CA ASN A 37 -11.26 -5.51 -1.91
C ASN A 37 -10.56 -5.78 -3.27
N GLU A 38 -10.11 -7.02 -3.50
CA GLU A 38 -9.42 -7.48 -4.71
C GLU A 38 -8.04 -6.87 -5.01
N VAL A 39 -7.69 -5.76 -4.37
CA VAL A 39 -6.46 -4.99 -4.65
C VAL A 39 -5.53 -4.78 -3.46
N LEU A 40 -6.02 -4.90 -2.22
CA LEU A 40 -5.26 -4.61 -1.00
C LEU A 40 -4.56 -5.88 -0.48
N ASP A 41 -3.43 -6.23 -1.10
CA ASP A 41 -2.49 -7.20 -0.56
C ASP A 41 -1.51 -6.53 0.43
N LYS A 42 -0.73 -7.33 1.16
CA LYS A 42 0.22 -6.80 2.16
C LYS A 42 1.18 -5.75 1.57
N PRO A 43 1.86 -5.98 0.43
CA PRO A 43 2.68 -4.95 -0.23
C PRO A 43 1.94 -3.65 -0.55
N THR A 44 0.71 -3.75 -1.07
CA THR A 44 -0.11 -2.57 -1.40
C THR A 44 -0.44 -1.79 -0.14
N VAL A 45 -0.86 -2.46 0.94
CA VAL A 45 -1.17 -1.79 2.22
C VAL A 45 0.08 -1.16 2.84
N MET A 46 1.25 -1.79 2.72
CA MET A 46 2.50 -1.15 3.15
C MET A 46 2.87 0.06 2.29
N THR A 47 2.51 0.07 1.01
CA THR A 47 2.69 1.24 0.13
C THR A 47 1.77 2.38 0.55
N LEU A 48 0.51 2.09 0.87
CA LEU A 48 -0.43 3.09 1.41
C LEU A 48 0.04 3.64 2.75
N TYR A 49 0.49 2.76 3.65
CA TYR A 49 1.10 3.18 4.92
C TYR A 49 2.26 4.15 4.67
N LYS A 50 3.16 3.83 3.72
CA LYS A 50 4.25 4.72 3.35
C LYS A 50 3.76 6.08 2.82
N MET A 51 2.73 6.09 1.96
CA MET A 51 2.18 7.35 1.44
C MET A 51 1.60 8.22 2.56
N ILE A 52 1.01 7.61 3.59
CA ILE A 52 0.51 8.31 4.77
C ILE A 52 1.68 8.85 5.60
N THR A 53 2.69 8.03 5.89
CA THR A 53 3.86 8.47 6.67
C THR A 53 4.70 9.53 5.97
N ASP A 54 4.71 9.51 4.63
CA ASP A 54 5.40 10.49 3.80
C ASP A 54 4.55 11.76 3.55
N HIS A 55 3.39 11.90 4.21
CA HIS A 55 2.47 13.05 4.09
C HIS A 55 1.97 13.32 2.66
N ILE A 56 1.87 12.29 1.83
CA ILE A 56 1.28 12.37 0.48
C ILE A 56 -0.25 12.35 0.56
N ILE A 57 -0.79 11.56 1.48
CA ILE A 57 -2.23 11.49 1.82
C ILE A 57 -2.37 11.44 3.34
N ALA A 58 -3.43 12.03 3.89
CA ALA A 58 -3.73 11.97 5.31
C ALA A 58 -4.41 10.63 5.67
N TYR A 59 -5.45 10.27 4.91
CA TYR A 59 -6.21 9.04 5.13
C TYR A 59 -6.94 8.59 3.87
N VAL A 60 -7.36 7.32 3.88
CA VAL A 60 -8.19 6.71 2.84
C VAL A 60 -9.57 6.41 3.42
N ASN A 61 -10.61 6.84 2.72
CA ASN A 61 -12.01 6.51 3.03
C ASN A 61 -12.38 5.15 2.43
N GLY A 62 -13.46 5.08 1.66
CA GLY A 62 -13.96 3.87 1.02
C GLY A 62 -13.62 3.77 -0.47
N SER A 63 -13.92 2.60 -1.05
CA SER A 63 -13.92 2.42 -2.49
C SER A 63 -15.07 3.20 -3.13
N VAL A 64 -14.77 3.96 -4.17
CA VAL A 64 -15.73 4.72 -4.98
C VAL A 64 -16.27 3.88 -6.13
N SER A 65 -15.38 3.13 -6.80
CA SER A 65 -15.75 2.34 -7.97
C SER A 65 -14.81 1.14 -8.14
N ALA A 66 -15.38 0.00 -8.49
CA ALA A 66 -14.63 -1.20 -8.87
C ALA A 66 -14.63 -1.33 -10.40
N GLY A 67 -13.44 -1.38 -10.99
CA GLY A 67 -13.25 -1.61 -12.41
C GLY A 67 -12.60 -2.97 -12.68
N LYS A 68 -12.49 -3.32 -13.97
CA LYS A 68 -11.90 -4.61 -14.41
C LYS A 68 -10.43 -4.79 -14.01
N GLU A 69 -9.71 -3.69 -13.83
CA GLU A 69 -8.23 -3.67 -13.69
C GLU A 69 -7.76 -2.96 -12.43
N SER A 70 -8.63 -2.17 -11.82
CA SER A 70 -8.31 -1.34 -10.68
C SER A 70 -9.56 -1.07 -9.86
N VAL A 71 -9.38 -0.80 -8.58
CA VAL A 71 -10.40 -0.22 -7.72
C VAL A 71 -9.99 1.22 -7.40
N LEU A 72 -10.94 2.13 -7.51
CA LEU A 72 -10.77 3.54 -7.16
C LEU A 72 -11.23 3.76 -5.72
N PHE A 73 -10.37 4.37 -4.92
CA PHE A 73 -10.67 4.78 -3.55
C PHE A 73 -10.70 6.30 -3.46
N TRP A 74 -11.50 6.79 -2.52
CA TRP A 74 -11.47 8.18 -2.10
C TRP A 74 -10.47 8.34 -0.98
N ALA A 75 -9.49 9.22 -1.15
CA ALA A 75 -8.53 9.62 -0.14
C ALA A 75 -8.59 11.14 0.08
N VAL A 76 -7.97 11.59 1.16
CA VAL A 76 -7.86 13.02 1.51
C VAL A 76 -6.41 13.31 1.84
N ASP A 77 -5.87 14.44 1.38
CA ASP A 77 -4.52 14.91 1.71
C ASP A 77 -4.49 15.74 3.02
N ASP A 78 -3.29 16.12 3.47
CA ASP A 78 -3.12 16.91 4.70
C ASP A 78 -3.72 18.33 4.61
N ASN A 79 -4.09 18.79 3.40
CA ASN A 79 -4.74 20.08 3.16
C ASN A 79 -6.26 19.95 2.96
N GLU A 80 -6.84 18.82 3.38
CA GLU A 80 -8.26 18.48 3.23
C GLU A 80 -8.75 18.40 1.77
N LYS A 81 -7.84 18.25 0.80
CA LYS A 81 -8.21 18.10 -0.61
C LYS A 81 -8.54 16.64 -0.91
N ASN A 82 -9.60 16.45 -1.70
CA ASN A 82 -10.00 15.14 -2.17
C ASN A 82 -9.02 14.61 -3.21
N VAL A 83 -8.55 13.38 -2.99
CA VAL A 83 -7.61 12.67 -3.86
C VAL A 83 -8.24 11.36 -4.35
N ALA A 84 -8.14 11.11 -5.65
CA ALA A 84 -8.57 9.87 -6.26
C ALA A 84 -7.42 8.84 -6.22
N LEU A 85 -7.55 7.79 -5.42
CA LEU A 85 -6.53 6.76 -5.25
C LEU A 85 -6.88 5.52 -6.07
N LYS A 86 -6.28 5.39 -7.26
CA LYS A 86 -6.49 4.24 -8.14
C LYS A 86 -5.49 3.13 -7.85
N ILE A 87 -5.98 1.97 -7.41
CA ILE A 87 -5.15 0.81 -7.05
C ILE A 87 -5.41 -0.32 -8.04
N TYR A 88 -4.35 -0.81 -8.68
CA TYR A 88 -4.42 -1.86 -9.70
C TYR A 88 -4.49 -3.28 -9.10
N LEU A 89 -5.24 -4.18 -9.76
CA LEU A 89 -5.28 -5.60 -9.40
C LEU A 89 -3.94 -6.26 -9.77
N VAL A 90 -3.24 -6.79 -8.78
CA VAL A 90 -1.91 -7.39 -8.98
C VAL A 90 -1.97 -8.89 -9.31
N SER A 91 -2.99 -9.58 -8.81
CA SER A 91 -3.09 -11.05 -8.83
C SER A 91 -3.93 -11.63 -9.97
N THR A 92 -4.67 -10.81 -10.73
CA THR A 92 -5.63 -11.34 -11.71
C THR A 92 -4.99 -11.77 -13.03
N SER A 93 -5.42 -12.94 -13.52
CA SER A 93 -4.95 -13.60 -14.75
C SER A 93 -5.10 -12.74 -16.02
N ASN A 94 -5.99 -11.74 -16.00
CA ASN A 94 -6.28 -10.88 -17.15
C ASN A 94 -5.12 -9.99 -17.61
N PHE A 95 -4.11 -9.73 -16.76
CA PHE A 95 -2.96 -8.92 -17.16
C PHE A 95 -2.06 -9.60 -18.19
N LYS A 96 -1.98 -10.93 -18.21
CA LYS A 96 -1.15 -11.66 -19.19
C LYS A 96 -1.58 -11.40 -20.64
N LYS A 97 -2.89 -11.24 -20.88
CA LYS A 97 -3.44 -10.94 -22.21
C LYS A 97 -3.16 -9.50 -22.68
N ARG A 98 -2.59 -8.65 -21.83
CA ARG A 98 -2.40 -7.21 -22.08
C ARG A 98 -0.96 -6.80 -22.25
N GLU A 99 -0.03 -7.75 -22.14
CA GLU A 99 1.39 -7.56 -22.48
C GLU A 99 1.60 -6.78 -23.80
N PRO A 100 0.84 -7.03 -24.88
CA PRO A 100 1.03 -6.31 -26.15
C PRO A 100 0.88 -4.79 -26.07
N TYR A 101 0.03 -4.28 -25.17
CA TYR A 101 -0.19 -2.84 -25.03
C TYR A 101 0.95 -2.11 -24.28
N ILE A 102 1.86 -2.85 -23.64
CA ILE A 102 3.08 -2.30 -23.03
C ILE A 102 4.30 -2.58 -23.92
N LEU A 103 4.41 -3.78 -24.49
CA LEU A 103 5.57 -4.23 -25.25
C LEU A 103 5.90 -3.37 -26.48
N GLY A 104 4.92 -2.66 -27.06
CA GLY A 104 5.13 -1.77 -28.20
C GLY A 104 5.55 -0.34 -27.85
N ASP A 105 5.61 0.02 -26.57
CA ASP A 105 5.96 1.38 -26.13
C ASP A 105 7.47 1.48 -25.85
N PRO A 106 8.24 2.29 -26.63
CA PRO A 106 9.69 2.42 -26.47
C PRO A 106 10.12 2.85 -25.06
N ARG A 107 9.22 3.51 -24.32
CA ARG A 107 9.44 3.97 -22.93
C ARG A 107 9.58 2.80 -21.94
N PHE A 108 9.18 1.60 -22.33
CA PHE A 108 9.08 0.41 -21.47
C PHE A 108 9.73 -0.83 -22.10
N SER A 109 10.78 -0.66 -22.91
CA SER A 109 11.44 -1.74 -23.67
C SER A 109 12.07 -2.86 -22.81
N ASN A 110 12.52 -2.56 -21.59
CA ASN A 110 13.15 -3.54 -20.68
C ASN A 110 12.19 -3.99 -19.56
N VAL A 111 11.16 -4.77 -19.91
CA VAL A 111 10.21 -5.32 -18.94
C VAL A 111 10.77 -6.57 -18.26
N LYS A 112 10.97 -6.52 -16.94
CA LYS A 112 11.21 -7.73 -16.14
C LYS A 112 9.98 -8.64 -16.19
N LYS A 113 10.19 -9.94 -16.37
CA LYS A 113 9.10 -10.94 -16.38
C LYS A 113 8.28 -10.90 -15.09
N GLY A 114 6.98 -11.21 -15.19
CA GLY A 114 6.07 -11.40 -14.05
C GLY A 114 4.95 -10.36 -13.97
N THR A 115 3.78 -10.80 -13.50
CA THR A 115 2.55 -9.98 -13.47
C THR A 115 2.71 -8.69 -12.69
N LYS A 116 3.41 -8.71 -11.55
CA LYS A 116 3.64 -7.51 -10.72
C LYS A 116 4.40 -6.42 -11.48
N ASN A 117 5.44 -6.81 -12.22
CA ASN A 117 6.25 -5.88 -13.01
C ASN A 117 5.41 -5.29 -14.16
N LEU A 118 4.58 -6.12 -14.80
CA LEU A 118 3.69 -5.65 -15.86
C LEU A 118 2.65 -4.65 -15.33
N VAL A 119 2.02 -4.94 -14.19
CA VAL A 119 1.05 -4.04 -13.54
C VAL A 119 1.71 -2.72 -13.14
N TYR A 120 2.92 -2.78 -12.58
CA TYR A 120 3.69 -1.57 -12.23
C TYR A 120 3.96 -0.70 -13.47
N LEU A 121 4.38 -1.31 -14.58
CA LEU A 121 4.58 -0.58 -15.84
C LEU A 121 3.29 -0.01 -16.39
N TRP A 122 2.17 -0.72 -16.24
CA TRP A 122 0.86 -0.23 -16.64
C TRP A 122 0.48 1.05 -15.88
N ALA A 123 0.64 1.03 -14.55
CA ALA A 123 0.42 2.22 -13.72
C ALA A 123 1.36 3.38 -14.11
N LYS A 124 2.64 3.10 -14.38
CA LYS A 124 3.61 4.10 -14.84
C LYS A 124 3.24 4.69 -16.21
N LYS A 125 2.75 3.86 -17.13
CA LYS A 125 2.25 4.30 -18.44
C LYS A 125 1.04 5.19 -18.29
N GLU A 126 0.07 4.81 -17.47
CA GLU A 126 -1.12 5.63 -17.21
C GLU A 126 -0.73 6.98 -16.62
N PHE A 127 0.13 7.01 -15.59
CA PHE A 127 0.61 8.25 -15.01
C PHE A 127 1.23 9.17 -16.07
N ARG A 128 2.16 8.64 -16.89
CA ARG A 128 2.79 9.43 -17.96
C ARG A 128 1.79 9.93 -18.99
N ASN A 129 0.83 9.11 -19.39
CA ASN A 129 -0.19 9.51 -20.36
C ASN A 129 -1.08 10.61 -19.79
N LEU A 130 -1.49 10.51 -18.51
CA LEU A 130 -2.29 11.55 -17.85
C LEU A 130 -1.52 12.87 -17.72
N THR A 131 -0.24 12.81 -17.32
CA THR A 131 0.63 13.99 -17.28
C THR A 131 0.74 14.63 -18.67
N GLN A 132 0.97 13.83 -19.71
CA GLN A 132 1.05 14.33 -21.10
C GLN A 132 -0.24 14.93 -21.64
N CYS A 133 -1.40 14.52 -21.14
CA CYS A 133 -2.69 15.10 -21.53
C CYS A 133 -3.06 16.36 -20.73
N TYR A 134 -2.43 16.55 -19.58
CA TYR A 134 -2.67 17.69 -18.71
C TYR A 134 -1.76 18.88 -19.05
N ASP A 135 -0.49 18.59 -19.36
CA ASP A 135 0.51 19.57 -19.82
C ASP A 135 0.24 20.01 -21.27
#